data_AF-A0A2M8NRB6-F1
#
_entry.id   AF-A0A2M8NRB6-F1
#
_cell.length_a   1.000
_cell.length_b   1.000
_cell.length_c   1.000
_cell.angle_alpha   90.00
_cell.angle_beta   90.00
_cell.angle_gamma   90.00
#
_symmetry.space_group_name_H-M   'P 1'
#
loop_
_entity.id
_entity.type
_entity.pdbx_description
1 polymer ?
#
loop_
_entity_poly.entity_id
_entity_poly.type
_entity_poly.pdbx_seq_one_letter_code
_entity_poly.pdbx_strand_id
1 'polypeptide(L)' 'NARALNRQVVANLVEAHIEAPQFGIFGRPRVNVLQLNMALDQLEG' A
#
# COMPACT_ATOMS: atom_id res chain seq x y z
N ASN A 1 8.38 15.98 -6.03
CA ASN A 1 8.34 15.99 -4.55
C ASN A 1 7.67 14.71 -4.09
N ALA A 2 8.26 14.00 -3.13
CA ALA A 2 7.52 12.97 -2.41
C ALA A 2 6.45 13.70 -1.60
N ARG A 3 5.19 13.42 -1.93
CA ARG A 3 3.95 13.78 -1.24
C ARG A 3 4.24 14.06 0.23
N ALA A 4 3.98 15.28 0.73
CA ALA A 4 4.37 15.74 2.08
C ALA A 4 3.54 15.06 3.20
N LEU A 5 3.31 13.76 3.07
CA LEU A 5 2.47 12.94 3.92
C LEU A 5 3.23 12.52 5.17
N ASN A 6 2.50 12.42 6.28
CA ASN A 6 3.04 11.87 7.51
C ASN A 6 3.47 10.41 7.28
N ARG A 7 4.68 10.07 7.70
CA ARG A 7 5.25 8.71 7.57
C ARG A 7 4.35 7.62 8.16
N GLN A 8 3.68 7.88 9.28
CA GLN A 8 2.77 6.93 9.92
C GLN A 8 1.54 6.66 9.05
N VAL A 9 1.02 7.69 8.38
CA VAL A 9 -0.12 7.54 7.45
C VAL A 9 0.29 6.65 6.28
N VAL A 10 1.48 6.87 5.73
CA VAL A 10 2.02 6.03 4.65
C VAL A 10 2.24 4.59 5.12
N ALA A 11 2.78 4.38 6.33
CA ALA A 11 2.99 3.04 6.88
C ALA A 11 1.67 2.27 7.04
N ASN A 12 0.65 2.92 7.61
CA ASN A 12 -0.67 2.32 7.78
C ASN A 12 -1.31 1.97 6.42
N LEU A 13 -1.16 2.85 5.42
CA LEU A 13 -1.64 2.57 4.06
C LEU A 13 -0.92 1.39 3.42
N VAL A 14 0.40 1.28 3.60
CA VAL A 14 1.16 0.13 3.09
C VAL A 14 0.67 -1.17 3.72
N GLU A 15 0.49 -1.20 5.04
CA GLU A 15 -0.02 -2.38 5.75
C GLU A 15 -1.42 -2.79 5.27
N ALA A 16 -2.31 -1.83 5.06
CA ALA A 16 -3.67 -2.07 4.58
C ALA A 16 -3.73 -2.68 3.15
N HIS A 17 -2.67 -2.51 2.35
CA HIS A 17 -2.59 -3.00 0.97
C HIS A 17 -1.64 -4.21 0.82
N ILE A 18 -1.30 -4.88 1.93
CA ILE A 18 -0.60 -6.16 1.88
C ILE A 18 -1.60 -7.24 1.47
N GLU A 19 -1.36 -7.84 0.30
CA GLU A 19 -2.09 -8.99 -0.20
C GLU A 19 -1.43 -10.29 0.27
N ALA A 20 -2.27 -11.23 0.71
CA ALA A 20 -1.83 -12.56 1.07
C ALA A 20 -1.30 -13.34 -0.15
N PRO A 21 -0.39 -14.31 0.06
CA PRO A 21 0.04 -15.19 -1.02
C PRO A 21 -1.15 -15.89 -1.68
N GLN A 22 -1.17 -15.86 -3.01
CA GLN A 22 -2.18 -16.56 -3.78
C GLN A 22 -1.85 -18.07 -3.78
N PHE A 23 -2.88 -18.93 -3.72
CA PHE A 23 -2.73 -20.39 -3.75
C PHE A 23 -2.02 -21.04 -2.54
N GLY A 24 -2.04 -20.44 -1.35
CA GLY A 24 -1.81 -21.10 -0.05
C GLY A 24 -0.42 -21.70 0.23
N ILE A 25 0.42 -21.87 -0.79
CA ILE A 25 1.72 -22.57 -0.72
C ILE A 25 2.81 -21.93 -1.62
N PHE A 26 2.46 -20.98 -2.49
CA PHE A 26 3.43 -20.33 -3.38
C PHE A 26 3.34 -18.80 -3.29
N GLY A 27 4.41 -18.18 -2.77
CA GLY A 27 4.61 -16.72 -2.85
C GLY A 27 4.93 -16.05 -1.52
N ARG A 28 5.42 -14.81 -1.60
CA ARG A 28 5.63 -13.91 -0.46
C ARG A 28 4.45 -12.93 -0.40
N PRO A 29 4.09 -12.41 0.79
CA PRO A 29 3.19 -11.25 0.88
C PRO A 29 3.68 -10.12 -0.02
N ARG A 30 2.76 -9.46 -0.71
CA ARG A 30 3.08 -8.38 -1.66
C ARG A 30 2.20 -7.18 -1.37
N VAL A 31 2.70 -5.99 -1.68
CA VAL A 31 1.92 -4.76 -1.61
C VAL A 31 1.37 -4.47 -3.00
N ASN A 32 0.05 -4.23 -3.09
CA ASN A 32 -0.55 -3.75 -4.33
C ASN A 32 -0.26 -2.26 -4.51
N VAL A 33 0.83 -1.95 -5.20
CA VAL A 33 1.29 -0.56 -5.39
C VAL A 33 0.32 0.28 -6.22
N LEU A 34 -0.50 -0.33 -7.08
CA LEU A 34 -1.50 0.40 -7.87
C LEU A 34 -2.61 0.93 -6.98
N GLN A 35 -3.20 0.05 -6.16
CA GLN A 35 -4.24 0.44 -5.19
C GLN A 35 -3.68 1.42 -4.15
N LEU A 36 -2.47 1.17 -3.66
CA LEU A 36 -1.77 2.09 -2.76
C LEU A 36 -1.61 3.48 -3.37
N ASN A 37 -1.19 3.58 -4.64
CA ASN A 37 -1.05 4.87 -5.31
C ASN A 37 -2.39 5.60 -5.46
N MET A 38 -3.47 4.89 -5.81
CA MET A 38 -4.81 5.48 -5.87
C MET A 38 -5.27 5.99 -4.50
N ALA A 39 -4.99 5.25 -3.42
CA ALA A 39 -5.31 5.68 -2.06
C ALA A 39 -4.47 6.90 -1.64
N LEU A 40 -3.19 6.95 -2.04
CA LEU A 40 -2.34 8.12 -1.82
C LEU A 40 -2.83 9.35 -2.59
N ASP A 41 -3.30 9.17 -3.83
CA ASP A 41 -3.90 10.25 -4.63
C ASP A 41 -5.16 10.83 -3.96
N GLN A 42 -5.98 9.99 -3.33
CA GLN A 42 -7.19 10.43 -2.61
C GLN A 42 -6.90 11.22 -1.32
N LEU A 43 -5.72 11.07 -0.71
CA LEU A 43 -5.31 11.85 0.45
C LEU A 43 -4.73 13.22 0.08
N GLU A 44 -4.35 13.42 -1.19
CA GLU A 44 -3.79 14.67 -1.68
C GLU A 44 -4.79 15.57 -2.40
N GLY A 45 -5.95 15.03 -2.80
CA GLY A 45 -7.08 15.79 -3.33
C GLY A 45 -7.94 16.40 -2.22
#